data_AF-A0A438J360-F1
#
_entry.id   AF-A0A438J360-F1
#
_cell.length_a   1.000
_cell.length_b   1.000
_cell.length_c   1.000
_cell.angle_alpha   90.00
_cell.angle_beta   90.00
_cell.angle_gamma   90.00
#
_symmetry.space_group_name_H-M   'P 1'
#
loop_
_entity.id
_entity.type
_entity.pdbx_description
1 polymer ?
#
loop_
_entity_poly.entity_id
_entity_poly.type
_entity_poly.pdbx_seq_one_letter_code
_entity_poly.pdbx_strand_id
1 'polypeptide(L)' 'MSCSKSDGSGKRMKEVACPICTVHLQVQVPSSGSETIECGVCQHPFLVSAH' A
#
# COMPACT_ATOMS: atom_id res chain seq x y z
N MET A 1 -2.61 33.85 0.49
CA MET A 1 -1.50 32.91 0.27
C MET A 1 -2.10 31.55 -0.05
N SER A 2 -2.07 31.16 -1.32
CA SER A 2 -2.64 29.89 -1.76
C SER A 2 -1.64 28.77 -1.48
N CYS A 3 -1.91 27.94 -0.49
CA CYS A 3 -1.51 26.55 -0.53
C CYS A 3 -2.40 25.79 0.43
N SER A 4 -3.55 25.35 -0.09
CA SER A 4 -4.35 24.30 0.53
C SER A 4 -3.45 23.08 0.70
N LYS A 5 -2.83 22.94 1.87
CA LYS A 5 -2.31 21.66 2.33
C LYS A 5 -3.52 20.85 2.78
N SER A 6 -4.38 20.51 1.82
CA SER A 6 -5.17 19.29 1.95
C SER A 6 -4.15 18.16 1.84
N ASP A 7 -3.43 17.88 2.92
CA ASP A 7 -2.77 16.60 3.11
C ASP A 7 -3.89 15.57 3.33
N GLY A 8 -4.68 15.40 2.28
CA GLY A 8 -5.76 14.45 2.21
C GLY A 8 -5.08 13.11 2.07
N SER A 9 -4.80 12.50 3.22
CA SER A 9 -4.66 11.06 3.41
C SER A 9 -4.21 10.35 2.13
N GLY A 10 -2.92 10.52 1.79
CA GLY A 10 -2.28 9.96 0.59
C GLY A 10 -2.11 8.44 0.65
N LYS A 11 -3.09 7.77 1.23
CA LYS A 11 -3.03 6.39 1.65
C LYS A 11 -4.30 5.72 1.11
N ARG A 12 -4.28 5.37 -0.16
CA ARG A 12 -5.43 4.71 -0.81
C ARG A 12 -5.44 3.25 -0.36
N MET A 13 -6.57 2.75 0.10
CA MET A 13 -6.72 1.31 0.28
C MET A 13 -6.80 0.67 -1.10
N LYS A 14 -6.01 -0.38 -1.31
CA LYS A 14 -5.95 -1.09 -2.58
C LYS A 14 -5.81 -2.58 -2.32
N GLU A 15 -6.42 -3.36 -3.20
CA GLU A 15 -6.26 -4.80 -3.21
C GLU A 15 -4.95 -5.17 -3.92
N VAL A 16 -4.09 -5.90 -3.22
CA VAL A 16 -2.82 -6.42 -3.73
C VAL A 16 -2.78 -7.93 -3.52
N ALA A 17 -2.14 -8.65 -4.44
CA ALA A 17 -1.88 -10.07 -4.26
C ALA A 17 -0.52 -10.28 -3.60
N CYS A 18 -0.48 -11.09 -2.54
CA CYS A 18 0.79 -11.51 -1.95
C CYS A 18 1.54 -12.41 -2.96
N PRO A 19 2.80 -12.13 -3.32
CA PRO A 19 3.52 -12.93 -4.31
C PRO A 19 3.84 -14.35 -3.83
N ILE A 20 3.72 -14.62 -2.53
CA ILE A 20 4.07 -15.92 -1.92
C ILE A 20 2.87 -16.86 -1.87
N CYS A 21 1.77 -16.41 -1.28
CA CYS A 21 0.57 -17.24 -1.09
C CYS A 21 -0.60 -16.86 -2.01
N THR A 22 -0.39 -15.89 -2.92
CA THR A 22 -1.34 -15.40 -3.93
C THR A 22 -2.69 -14.91 -3.40
N VAL A 23 -2.81 -14.77 -2.08
CA VAL A 23 -4.01 -14.22 -1.44
C VAL A 23 -4.11 -12.72 -1.74
N HIS A 24 -5.34 -12.25 -1.91
CA HIS A 24 -5.64 -10.85 -2.10
C HIS A 24 -5.83 -10.20 -0.72
N LEU A 25 -5.07 -9.16 -0.43
CA LEU A 25 -5.19 -8.36 0.79
C LEU A 25 -5.56 -6.92 0.42
N GLN A 26 -6.51 -6.34 1.14
CA GLN A 26 -6.71 -4.90 1.11
C GLN A 26 -5.72 -4.25 2.06
N VAL A 27 -4.77 -3.53 1.46
CA VAL A 27 -3.71 -2.85 2.19
C VAL A 27 -3.68 -1.39 1.80
N GLN A 28 -3.06 -0.60 2.66
CA GLN A 28 -2.82 0.79 2.37
C GLN A 28 -1.61 0.88 1.44
N VAL A 29 -1.77 1.42 0.22
CA VAL A 29 -0.64 1.65 -0.68
C VAL A 29 -0.17 3.10 -0.57
N PRO A 30 1.15 3.35 -0.66
CA PRO A 30 1.67 4.71 -0.68
C PRO A 30 1.17 5.44 -1.94
N SER A 31 1.06 6.77 -1.85
CA SER A 31 0.73 7.59 -3.02
C SER A 31 1.88 7.70 -4.03
N SER A 32 3.12 7.46 -3.61
CA SER A 32 4.30 7.50 -4.47
C SER A 32 5.43 6.62 -3.93
N GLY A 33 6.22 6.01 -4.81
CA GLY A 33 7.30 5.10 -4.46
C GLY A 33 6.83 3.67 -4.15
N SER A 34 7.63 2.94 -3.38
CA SER A 34 7.32 1.58 -2.94
C SER A 34 7.42 1.48 -1.43
N GLU A 35 6.53 0.72 -0.82
CA GLU A 35 6.51 0.45 0.63
C GLU A 35 6.57 -1.06 0.85
N THR A 36 7.32 -1.49 1.86
CA THR A 36 7.33 -2.91 2.26
C THR A 36 6.20 -3.13 3.26
N ILE A 37 5.35 -4.11 2.97
CA ILE A 37 4.27 -4.52 3.86
C ILE A 37 4.37 -6.01 4.17
N GLU A 38 3.74 -6.43 5.26
CA GLU A 38 3.75 -7.81 5.72
C GLU A 38 2.42 -8.49 5.37
N CYS A 39 2.46 -9.67 4.77
CA CYS A 39 1.24 -10.45 4.55
C CYS A 39 0.74 -11.04 5.86
N GLY A 40 -0.46 -10.67 6.32
CA GLY A 40 -1.03 -11.21 7.57
C GLY A 40 -1.32 -12.72 7.57
N VAL A 41 -1.32 -13.38 6.41
CA VAL A 41 -1.59 -14.82 6.28
C VAL A 41 -0.31 -15.63 6.41
N CYS A 42 0.70 -15.32 5.60
CA CYS A 42 1.96 -16.08 5.55
C CYS A 42 3.12 -15.37 6.28
N GLN A 43 2.88 -14.18 6.85
CA GLN A 43 3.87 -13.35 7.54
C GLN A 43 5.13 -13.07 6.71
N HIS A 44 4.99 -12.95 5.39
CA HIS A 44 6.08 -12.61 4.51
C HIS A 44 6.04 -11.12 4.11
N PRO A 45 7.18 -10.40 4.22
CA PRO A 45 7.30 -9.05 3.70
C PRO A 45 7.32 -9.08 2.17
N PHE A 46 6.62 -8.13 1.56
CA PHE A 46 6.66 -7.89 0.13
C PHE A 46 6.53 -6.40 -0.18
N LEU A 47 7.08 -5.99 -1.32
CA LEU A 47 7.00 -4.61 -1.78
C LEU A 47 5.69 -4.36 -2.50
N VAL A 48 4.96 -3.34 -2.08
CA VAL A 48 3.85 -2.75 -2.82
C VAL A 48 4.30 -1.44 -3.43
N SER A 49 3.94 -1.20 -4.70
CA SER A 49 4.29 0.04 -5.40
C SER A 49 3.05 0.95 -5.52
N ALA A 50 3.27 2.25 -5.32
CA ALA A 50 2.37 3.26 -5.84
C ALA A 50 2.35 3.15 -7.36
N HIS A 51 1.16 3.02 -7.93
CA HIS A 51 0.96 2.85 -9.37
C HIS A 51 1.52 4.02 -10.20
#